data_AF-A0A3N0BPE6-F1
#
_entry.id   AF-A0A3N0BPE6-F1
#
_cell.length_a   1.000
_cell.length_b   1.000
_cell.length_c   1.000
_cell.angle_alpha   90.00
_cell.angle_beta   90.00
_cell.angle_gamma   90.00
#
_symmetry.space_group_name_H-M   'P 1'
#
loop_
_entity.id
_entity.type
_entity.pdbx_description
1 polymer ?
#
loop_
_entity_poly.entity_id
_entity_poly.type
_entity_poly.pdbx_seq_one_letter_code
_entity_poly.pdbx_strand_id
1 'polypeptide(L)'
;MTEKQILKATADVVLNKVIEIQVDIIKPTFFQKIKKQTEVKFKVRRASLSTLVFFSDNMLDLESETEKGQIKGISEQIKSICVDAKTAVKLIAILLLNTDEEPDSSIQTFLLKNLDTLDFYGLLMRLIEHSRLENFLNSIILLKGMSLLKTEEMIAFENNVSMTRLED
;
A
#
# COMPACT_ATOMS: atom_id res chain seq x y z
N MET A 1 -6.36 25.82 27.49
CA MET A 1 -6.50 24.68 26.55
C MET A 1 -6.42 23.40 27.36
N THR A 2 -7.40 22.51 27.25
CA THR A 2 -7.40 21.21 27.94
C THR A 2 -6.47 20.20 27.23
N GLU A 3 -5.90 19.25 27.96
CA GLU A 3 -5.04 18.17 27.44
C GLU A 3 -5.63 17.45 26.21
N LYS A 4 -6.94 17.19 26.22
CA LYS A 4 -7.71 16.65 25.07
C LYS A 4 -7.60 17.49 23.80
N GLN A 5 -7.55 18.82 23.92
CA GLN A 5 -7.43 19.74 22.78
C GLN A 5 -6.00 19.72 22.23
N ILE A 6 -4.99 19.58 23.09
CA ILE A 6 -3.59 19.46 22.68
C ILE A 6 -3.38 18.14 21.94
N LEU A 7 -3.83 17.01 22.51
CA LEU A 7 -3.77 15.71 21.86
C LEU A 7 -4.47 15.69 20.50
N LYS A 8 -5.66 16.28 20.41
CA LYS A 8 -6.39 16.40 19.14
C LYS A 8 -5.63 17.26 18.14
N ALA A 9 -5.14 18.44 18.54
CA ALA A 9 -4.37 19.31 17.67
C ALA A 9 -3.07 18.66 17.17
N THR A 10 -2.36 17.94 18.04
CA THR A 10 -1.16 17.18 17.67
C THR A 10 -1.50 16.04 16.72
N ALA A 11 -2.56 15.27 16.99
CA ALA A 11 -3.03 14.22 16.10
C ALA A 11 -3.41 14.80 14.73
N ASP A 12 -4.15 15.91 14.71
CA ASP A 12 -4.54 16.61 13.48
C ASP A 12 -3.32 17.10 12.70
N VAL A 13 -2.29 17.62 13.34
CA VAL A 13 -1.03 18.04 12.67
C VAL A 13 -0.29 16.85 12.06
N VAL A 14 -0.25 15.72 12.77
CA VAL A 14 0.44 14.50 12.32
C VAL A 14 -0.33 13.81 11.20
N LEU A 15 -1.66 13.77 11.26
CA LEU A 15 -2.54 13.09 10.32
C LEU A 15 -2.84 13.94 9.07
N ASN A 16 -2.95 15.26 9.20
CA ASN A 16 -3.26 16.16 8.08
C ASN A 16 -2.03 16.64 7.32
N LYS A 17 -0.86 15.99 7.47
CA LYS A 17 0.29 16.28 6.61
C LYS A 17 -0.07 15.90 5.18
N VAL A 18 -0.25 16.90 4.31
CA VAL A 18 -0.53 16.73 2.89
C VAL A 18 0.78 16.87 2.11
N ILE A 19 1.00 15.99 1.15
CA ILE A 19 2.03 16.18 0.12
C ILE A 19 1.36 16.57 -1.20
N GLU A 20 2.04 17.43 -1.96
CA GLU A 20 1.64 17.75 -3.32
C GLU A 20 2.46 16.89 -4.29
N ILE A 21 1.77 16.18 -5.16
CA ILE A 21 2.36 15.36 -6.22
C ILE A 21 1.98 16.01 -7.54
N GLN A 22 3.00 16.31 -8.34
CA GLN A 22 2.82 16.89 -9.66
C GLN A 22 3.12 15.83 -10.72
N VAL A 23 2.23 15.71 -11.69
CA VAL A 23 2.40 14.85 -12.88
C VAL A 23 2.29 15.72 -14.12
N ASP A 24 3.34 15.70 -14.93
CA ASP A 24 3.38 16.44 -16.19
C ASP A 24 2.66 15.66 -17.30
N ILE A 25 1.93 16.37 -18.17
CA ILE A 25 1.22 15.74 -19.29
C ILE A 25 2.13 15.62 -20.51
N ILE A 26 2.48 14.39 -20.89
CA ILE A 26 3.38 14.09 -22.03
C ILE A 26 2.69 14.38 -23.37
N LYS A 27 1.40 14.07 -23.48
CA LYS A 27 0.62 14.22 -24.74
C LYS A 27 -0.63 15.07 -24.51
N PRO A 28 -0.51 16.42 -24.50
CA PRO A 28 -1.65 17.29 -24.32
C PRO A 28 -2.65 17.15 -25.48
N THR A 29 -3.93 17.10 -25.15
CA THR A 29 -5.01 17.16 -26.16
C THR A 29 -4.97 18.50 -26.89
N PHE A 30 -5.63 18.60 -28.05
CA PHE A 30 -5.60 19.81 -28.89
C PHE A 30 -5.95 21.09 -28.11
N PHE A 31 -6.92 21.03 -27.19
CA PHE A 31 -7.27 22.13 -26.29
C PHE A 31 -6.22 22.44 -25.21
N GLN A 32 -5.45 21.44 -24.77
CA GLN A 32 -4.39 21.60 -23.78
C GLN A 32 -3.10 22.17 -24.38
N LYS A 33 -2.85 21.98 -25.69
CA LYS A 33 -1.68 22.55 -26.41
C LYS A 33 -1.61 24.08 -26.40
N ILE A 34 -2.74 24.75 -26.18
CA ILE A 34 -2.83 26.22 -26.19
C ILE A 34 -2.35 26.81 -24.85
N LYS A 35 -2.19 26.00 -23.80
CA LYS A 35 -1.59 26.40 -22.52
C LYS A 35 -0.16 25.85 -22.39
N LYS A 36 0.72 26.56 -21.66
CA LYS A 36 2.04 26.07 -21.21
C LYS A 36 1.91 24.68 -20.57
N GLN A 37 3.00 23.90 -20.58
CA GLN A 37 3.15 22.56 -19.97
C GLN A 37 2.05 22.28 -18.95
N THR A 38 1.10 21.42 -19.33
CA THR A 38 -0.06 21.16 -18.49
C THR A 38 0.35 20.17 -17.42
N GLU A 39 0.41 20.64 -16.18
CA GLU A 39 0.70 19.84 -14.99
C GLU A 39 -0.61 19.52 -14.25
N VAL A 40 -0.73 18.30 -13.73
CA VAL A 40 -1.82 17.90 -12.82
C VAL A 40 -1.26 17.75 -11.42
N LYS A 41 -1.90 18.41 -10.45
CA LYS A 41 -1.50 18.40 -9.05
C LYS A 41 -2.47 17.59 -8.21
N PHE A 42 -1.92 16.63 -7.48
CA PHE A 42 -2.64 15.80 -6.54
C PHE A 42 -2.23 16.18 -5.12
N LYS A 43 -3.23 16.48 -4.28
CA LYS A 43 -3.03 16.70 -2.85
C LYS A 43 -3.28 15.39 -2.13
N VAL A 44 -2.20 14.70 -1.78
CA VAL A 44 -2.27 13.39 -1.16
C VAL A 44 -2.17 13.54 0.36
N ARG A 45 -3.16 13.01 1.06
CA ARG A 45 -3.15 12.86 2.51
C ARG A 45 -2.56 11.50 2.87
N ARG A 46 -2.21 11.31 4.14
CA ARG A 46 -1.92 9.96 4.64
C ARG A 46 -3.08 9.02 4.38
N ALA A 47 -2.76 7.81 3.95
CA ALA A 47 -3.76 6.79 3.70
C ALA A 47 -4.60 6.51 4.96
N SER A 48 -5.90 6.35 4.76
CA SER A 48 -6.83 5.92 5.78
C SER A 48 -6.59 4.45 6.13
N LEU A 49 -7.09 3.99 7.28
CA LEU A 49 -6.95 2.58 7.64
C LEU A 49 -7.63 1.65 6.61
N SER A 50 -8.80 2.02 6.09
CA SER A 50 -9.48 1.18 5.08
C SER A 50 -8.69 1.11 3.78
N THR A 51 -8.14 2.24 3.33
CA THR A 51 -7.21 2.30 2.18
C THR A 51 -5.99 1.40 2.40
N LEU A 52 -5.38 1.43 3.59
CA LEU A 52 -4.22 0.59 3.90
C LEU A 52 -4.56 -0.91 3.89
N VAL A 53 -5.73 -1.28 4.43
CA VAL A 53 -6.23 -2.67 4.40
C VAL A 53 -6.48 -3.09 2.96
N PHE A 54 -7.21 -2.29 2.18
CA PHE A 54 -7.50 -2.56 0.78
C PHE A 54 -6.22 -2.68 -0.06
N PHE A 55 -5.24 -1.78 0.16
CA PHE A 55 -3.93 -1.87 -0.47
C PHE A 55 -3.23 -3.19 -0.13
N SER A 56 -3.24 -3.58 1.15
CA SER A 56 -2.59 -4.82 1.58
C SER A 56 -3.22 -6.07 0.96
N ASP A 57 -4.54 -6.08 0.76
CA ASP A 57 -5.25 -7.17 0.09
C ASP A 57 -4.79 -7.30 -1.37
N ASN A 58 -4.78 -6.17 -2.09
CA ASN A 58 -4.29 -6.10 -3.47
C ASN A 58 -2.79 -6.43 -3.63
N MET A 59 -1.98 -6.26 -2.57
CA MET A 59 -0.58 -6.67 -2.54
C MET A 59 -0.43 -8.18 -2.36
N LEU A 60 -1.25 -8.79 -1.50
CA LEU A 60 -1.15 -10.21 -1.16
C LEU A 60 -1.54 -11.11 -2.33
N ASP A 61 -2.50 -10.69 -3.15
CA ASP A 61 -2.87 -11.40 -4.38
C ASP A 61 -1.69 -11.55 -5.36
N LEU A 62 -0.69 -10.65 -5.27
CA LEU A 62 0.51 -10.64 -6.11
C LEU A 62 1.59 -11.61 -5.61
N GLU A 63 1.54 -12.05 -4.34
CA GLU A 63 2.53 -12.97 -3.75
C GLU A 63 2.39 -14.42 -4.24
N SER A 64 1.37 -14.75 -5.04
CA SER A 64 1.13 -16.13 -5.50
C SER A 64 2.18 -16.69 -6.49
N GLU A 65 3.10 -15.86 -7.00
CA GLU A 65 4.14 -16.28 -7.95
C GLU A 65 5.59 -16.22 -7.43
N THR A 66 5.84 -15.68 -6.23
CA THR A 66 7.21 -15.65 -5.68
C THR A 66 7.52 -16.88 -4.82
N GLU A 67 8.57 -17.58 -5.22
CA GLU A 67 9.10 -18.82 -4.65
C GLU A 67 8.97 -18.96 -3.13
N LYS A 68 8.41 -20.12 -2.75
CA LYS A 68 8.34 -20.67 -1.40
C LYS A 68 9.65 -20.43 -0.62
N GLY A 69 9.61 -19.57 0.40
CA GLY A 69 10.54 -19.66 1.54
C GLY A 69 11.45 -18.46 1.82
N GLN A 70 11.37 -17.35 1.09
CA GLN A 70 12.09 -16.13 1.46
C GLN A 70 11.12 -14.99 1.77
N ILE A 71 11.14 -14.51 3.02
CA ILE A 71 10.50 -13.25 3.41
C ILE A 71 11.32 -12.13 2.75
N LYS A 72 10.98 -11.79 1.51
CA LYS A 72 11.53 -10.60 0.85
C LYS A 72 11.02 -9.37 1.58
N GLY A 73 11.88 -8.38 1.80
CA GLY A 73 11.47 -7.14 2.44
C GLY A 73 10.40 -6.43 1.59
N ILE A 74 9.53 -5.64 2.22
CA ILE A 74 8.45 -4.89 1.55
C ILE A 74 8.99 -4.07 0.37
N SER A 75 10.18 -3.49 0.50
CA SER A 75 10.89 -2.78 -0.59
C SER A 75 11.17 -3.65 -1.81
N GLU A 76 11.53 -4.92 -1.63
CA GLU A 76 11.77 -5.86 -2.73
C GLU A 76 10.45 -6.31 -3.39
N GLN A 77 9.39 -6.48 -2.61
CA GLN A 77 8.06 -6.76 -3.13
C GLN A 77 7.52 -5.59 -3.97
N ILE A 78 7.71 -4.35 -3.51
CA ILE A 78 7.32 -3.17 -4.27
C ILE A 78 8.08 -3.09 -5.59
N LYS A 79 9.37 -3.44 -5.61
CA LYS A 79 10.16 -3.52 -6.86
C LYS A 79 9.60 -4.55 -7.83
N SER A 80 9.23 -5.75 -7.37
CA SER A 80 8.64 -6.76 -8.25
C SER A 80 7.30 -6.32 -8.81
N ILE A 81 6.51 -5.57 -8.05
CA ILE A 81 5.21 -5.07 -8.49
C ILE A 81 5.34 -4.00 -9.57
N CYS A 82 6.39 -3.18 -9.49
CA CYS A 82 6.67 -2.16 -10.52
C CYS A 82 7.06 -2.74 -11.89
N VAL A 83 7.26 -4.07 -12.00
CA VAL A 83 7.46 -4.75 -13.29
C VAL A 83 6.16 -4.79 -14.10
N ASP A 84 5.01 -4.95 -13.44
CA ASP A 84 3.70 -4.81 -14.09
C ASP A 84 3.16 -3.39 -13.92
N ALA A 85 3.22 -2.62 -15.02
CA ALA A 85 2.75 -1.25 -15.05
C ALA A 85 1.27 -1.10 -14.65
N LYS A 86 0.40 -2.07 -14.97
CA LYS A 86 -1.03 -1.98 -14.62
C LYS A 86 -1.23 -2.09 -13.12
N THR A 87 -0.60 -3.07 -12.51
CA THR A 87 -0.66 -3.28 -11.07
C THR A 87 -0.04 -2.11 -10.32
N ALA A 88 1.14 -1.64 -10.74
CA ALA A 88 1.79 -0.48 -10.14
C ALA A 88 0.89 0.76 -10.18
N VAL A 89 0.26 1.03 -11.32
CA VAL A 89 -0.66 2.16 -11.48
C VAL A 89 -1.91 2.02 -10.62
N LYS A 90 -2.48 0.83 -10.50
CA LYS A 90 -3.62 0.56 -9.61
C LYS A 90 -3.25 0.91 -8.16
N LEU A 91 -2.13 0.39 -7.67
CA LEU A 91 -1.66 0.65 -6.30
C LEU A 91 -1.34 2.13 -6.06
N ILE A 92 -0.72 2.81 -7.03
CA ILE A 92 -0.50 4.26 -6.97
C ILE A 92 -1.84 4.99 -6.89
N ALA A 93 -2.82 4.64 -7.71
CA ALA A 93 -4.13 5.28 -7.74
C ALA A 93 -4.89 5.09 -6.42
N ILE A 94 -4.83 3.90 -5.80
CA ILE A 94 -5.39 3.63 -4.47
C ILE A 94 -4.85 4.61 -3.43
N LEU A 95 -3.52 4.75 -3.35
CA LEU A 95 -2.88 5.62 -2.36
C LEU A 95 -3.08 7.11 -2.67
N LEU A 96 -3.05 7.47 -3.95
CA LEU A 96 -3.18 8.85 -4.41
C LEU A 96 -4.61 9.40 -4.22
N LEU A 97 -5.62 8.56 -4.44
CA LEU A 97 -7.03 8.89 -4.17
C LEU A 97 -7.44 8.64 -2.72
N ASN A 98 -6.62 7.90 -1.96
CA ASN A 98 -6.93 7.45 -0.61
C ASN A 98 -8.29 6.76 -0.51
N THR A 99 -8.47 5.71 -1.32
CA THR A 99 -9.72 4.97 -1.50
C THR A 99 -9.58 3.51 -1.08
N ASP A 100 -10.66 2.91 -0.62
CA ASP A 100 -10.82 1.47 -0.36
C ASP A 100 -11.65 0.76 -1.45
N GLU A 101 -11.91 1.46 -2.54
CA GLU A 101 -12.58 0.93 -3.74
C GLU A 101 -11.61 0.85 -4.93
N GLU A 102 -11.98 0.06 -5.95
CA GLU A 102 -11.24 -0.02 -7.20
C GLU A 102 -11.12 1.38 -7.85
N PRO A 103 -9.90 1.88 -8.12
CA PRO A 103 -9.73 3.19 -8.71
C PRO A 103 -10.34 3.29 -10.10
N ASP A 104 -10.96 4.42 -10.41
CA ASP A 104 -11.54 4.64 -11.72
C ASP A 104 -10.52 4.45 -12.86
N SER A 105 -10.96 3.84 -13.94
CA SER A 105 -10.15 3.57 -15.14
C SER A 105 -9.53 4.84 -15.73
N SER A 106 -10.16 6.00 -15.51
CA SER A 106 -9.69 7.30 -15.98
C SER A 106 -8.36 7.71 -15.35
N ILE A 107 -8.21 7.58 -14.03
CA ILE A 107 -6.95 7.90 -13.32
C ILE A 107 -5.85 6.89 -13.68
N GLN A 108 -6.20 5.62 -13.80
CA GLN A 108 -5.24 4.59 -14.18
C GLN A 108 -4.70 4.83 -15.60
N THR A 109 -5.60 5.12 -16.54
CA THR A 109 -5.24 5.48 -17.92
C THR A 109 -4.40 6.75 -17.97
N PHE A 110 -4.71 7.74 -17.14
CA PHE A 110 -3.92 8.96 -17.03
C PHE A 110 -2.48 8.67 -16.57
N LEU A 111 -2.31 7.88 -15.51
CA LEU A 111 -0.99 7.54 -14.98
C LEU A 111 -0.18 6.72 -15.99
N LEU A 112 -0.78 5.70 -16.61
CA LEU A 112 -0.13 4.88 -17.65
C LEU A 112 0.34 5.69 -18.87
N LYS A 113 -0.33 6.81 -19.18
CA LYS A 113 0.00 7.64 -20.34
C LYS A 113 1.11 8.65 -20.05
N ASN A 114 1.34 8.99 -18.78
CA ASN A 114 2.16 10.14 -18.40
C ASN A 114 3.33 9.80 -17.47
N LEU A 115 3.42 8.58 -16.98
CA LEU A 115 4.51 8.11 -16.13
C LEU A 115 5.20 6.92 -16.81
N ASP A 116 6.52 6.82 -16.64
CA ASP A 116 7.29 5.64 -17.01
C ASP A 116 7.48 4.68 -15.82
N THR A 117 8.19 3.57 -16.05
CA THR A 117 8.45 2.56 -15.02
C THR A 117 9.24 3.10 -13.83
N LEU A 118 10.19 4.01 -14.06
CA LEU A 118 10.98 4.62 -12.98
C LEU A 118 10.11 5.59 -12.18
N ASP A 119 9.24 6.34 -12.86
CA ASP A 119 8.27 7.21 -12.23
C ASP A 119 7.27 6.42 -11.38
N PHE A 120 6.78 5.27 -11.84
CA PHE A 120 5.90 4.41 -11.05
C PHE A 120 6.57 4.00 -9.74
N TYR A 121 7.80 3.50 -9.81
CA TYR A 121 8.53 3.08 -8.62
C TYR A 121 8.79 4.25 -7.67
N GLY A 122 9.29 5.38 -8.19
CA GLY A 122 9.59 6.57 -7.39
C GLY A 122 8.34 7.15 -6.72
N LEU A 123 7.23 7.23 -7.46
CA LEU A 123 5.96 7.72 -6.95
C LEU A 123 5.37 6.78 -5.90
N LEU A 124 5.34 5.48 -6.18
CA LEU A 124 4.83 4.47 -5.25
C LEU A 124 5.63 4.47 -3.94
N MET A 125 6.97 4.46 -4.00
CA MET A 125 7.82 4.53 -2.82
C MET A 125 7.54 5.78 -1.97
N ARG A 126 7.37 6.94 -2.62
CA ARG A 126 7.04 8.18 -1.91
C ARG A 126 5.68 8.13 -1.23
N LEU A 127 4.69 7.52 -1.87
CA LEU A 127 3.34 7.33 -1.31
C LEU A 127 3.35 6.36 -0.12
N ILE A 128 4.15 5.29 -0.21
CA ILE A 128 4.33 4.28 0.84
C ILE A 128 5.02 4.89 2.07
N GLU A 129 6.09 5.65 1.87
CA GLU A 129 6.78 6.37 2.94
C GLU A 129 5.84 7.39 3.61
N HIS A 130 5.14 8.19 2.80
CA HIS A 130 4.21 9.20 3.29
C HIS A 130 3.11 8.61 4.17
N SER A 131 2.58 7.44 3.75
CA SER A 131 1.50 6.72 4.43
C SER A 131 1.97 5.82 5.57
N ARG A 132 3.30 5.67 5.76
CA ARG A 132 3.90 4.70 6.71
C ARG A 132 3.42 3.26 6.47
N LEU A 133 3.14 2.93 5.22
CA LEU A 133 2.55 1.64 4.85
C LEU A 133 3.50 0.48 5.19
N GLU A 134 4.82 0.67 5.11
CA GLU A 134 5.78 -0.38 5.48
C GLU A 134 5.60 -0.86 6.94
N ASN A 135 5.41 0.08 7.88
CA ASN A 135 5.15 -0.26 9.28
C ASN A 135 3.80 -0.99 9.44
N PHE A 136 2.80 -0.59 8.66
CA PHE A 136 1.49 -1.23 8.67
C PHE A 136 1.55 -2.67 8.14
N LEU A 137 2.17 -2.88 6.97
CA LEU A 137 2.35 -4.20 6.37
C LEU A 137 3.20 -5.12 7.25
N ASN A 138 4.28 -4.61 7.84
CA ASN A 138 5.09 -5.35 8.82
C ASN A 138 4.24 -5.79 10.03
N SER A 139 3.32 -4.94 10.50
CA SER A 139 2.41 -5.30 11.59
C SER A 139 1.43 -6.39 11.17
N ILE A 140 0.91 -6.37 9.93
CA ILE A 140 0.07 -7.44 9.40
C ILE A 140 0.83 -8.76 9.31
N ILE A 141 2.05 -8.74 8.77
CA ILE A 141 2.90 -9.94 8.66
C ILE A 141 3.18 -10.54 10.04
N LEU A 142 3.53 -9.71 11.03
CA LEU A 142 3.74 -10.16 12.41
C LEU A 142 2.47 -10.76 13.02
N LEU A 143 1.31 -10.12 12.85
CA LEU A 143 0.03 -10.64 13.34
C LEU A 143 -0.33 -11.99 12.69
N LYS A 144 -0.13 -12.13 11.38
CA LYS A 144 -0.30 -13.41 10.68
C LYS A 144 0.68 -14.47 11.18
N GLY A 145 1.97 -14.13 11.33
CA GLY A 145 2.99 -15.03 11.86
C GLY A 145 2.66 -15.52 13.27
N MET A 146 2.23 -14.62 14.16
CA MET A 146 1.76 -15.00 15.50
C MET A 146 0.51 -15.88 15.48
N SER A 147 -0.41 -15.66 14.53
CA SER A 147 -1.59 -16.51 14.36
C SER A 147 -1.23 -17.92 13.89
N LEU A 148 -0.25 -18.05 12.99
CA LEU A 148 0.23 -19.35 12.51
C LEU A 148 0.95 -20.11 13.62
N LEU A 149 1.82 -19.46 14.38
CA LEU A 149 2.50 -20.07 15.54
C LEU A 149 1.52 -20.60 16.59
N LYS A 150 0.47 -19.83 16.92
CA LYS A 150 -0.60 -20.30 17.83
C LYS A 150 -1.35 -21.51 17.29
N THR A 151 -1.54 -21.60 15.98
CA THR A 151 -2.23 -22.73 15.35
C THR A 151 -1.35 -23.97 15.38
N GLU A 152 -0.05 -23.83 15.11
CA GLU A 152 0.93 -24.92 15.21
C GLU A 152 1.11 -25.41 16.65
N GLU A 153 1.15 -24.50 17.64
CA GLU A 153 1.19 -24.84 19.07
C GLU A 153 -0.07 -25.60 19.51
N MET A 154 -1.26 -25.21 19.02
CA MET A 154 -2.50 -25.94 19.31
C MET A 154 -2.50 -27.35 18.69
N ILE A 155 -2.06 -27.50 17.45
CA ILE A 155 -1.96 -28.81 16.79
C ILE A 155 -0.92 -29.70 17.48
N ALA A 156 0.23 -29.14 17.87
CA ALA A 156 1.27 -29.86 18.62
C ALA A 156 0.77 -30.27 20.01
N PHE A 157 -0.02 -29.43 20.67
CA PHE A 157 -0.64 -29.74 21.95
C PHE A 157 -1.69 -30.86 21.83
N GLU A 158 -2.58 -30.81 20.84
CA GLU A 158 -3.59 -31.85 20.59
C GLU A 158 -2.96 -33.22 20.27
N ASN A 159 -1.87 -33.23 19.49
CA ASN A 159 -1.13 -34.45 19.19
C ASN A 159 -0.44 -35.04 20.43
N ASN A 160 0.13 -34.19 21.31
CA ASN A 160 0.74 -34.64 22.56
C ASN A 160 -0.30 -35.20 23.55
N VAL A 161 -1.49 -34.59 23.63
CA VAL A 161 -2.59 -35.07 24.49
C VAL A 161 -3.21 -36.37 23.96
N SER A 162 -3.25 -36.56 22.63
CA SER A 162 -3.75 -37.79 22.02
C SER A 162 -2.79 -38.97 22.20
N MET A 163 -1.48 -38.72 22.19
CA MET A 163 -0.45 -39.74 22.43
C MET A 163 -0.43 -40.20 23.90
N THR A 164 -0.69 -39.30 24.87
CA THR A 164 -0.75 -39.67 26.29
C THR A 164 -2.01 -40.45 26.68
N ARG A 165 -3.08 -40.42 25.87
CA ARG A 165 -4.32 -41.19 26.13
C ARG A 165 -4.33 -42.60 25.55
N LEU A 166 -3.32 -42.97 24.77
CA LEU A 166 -3.17 -44.30 24.18
C LEU A 166 -2.24 -45.22 24.98
N GLU A 167 -1.68 -44.73 26.09
CA GLU A 167 -0.76 -45.47 26.97
C GLU A 167 -1.40 -45.95 28.29
N ASP A 168 -2.70 -45.73 28.49
CA ASP A 168 -3.51 -46.26 29.61
C ASP A 168 -4.46 -47.38 29.12
#